data_AF-A0A8D8UQW7-F1
#
_entry.id   AF-A0A8D8UQW7-F1
#
_cell.length_a   1.000
_cell.length_b   1.000
_cell.length_c   1.000
_cell.angle_alpha   90.00
_cell.angle_beta   90.00
_cell.angle_gamma   90.00
#
_symmetry.space_group_name_H-M   'P 1'
#
loop_
_entity.id
_entity.type
_entity.pdbx_description
1 polymer ?
#
loop_
_entity_poly.entity_id
_entity_poly.type
_entity_poly.pdbx_seq_one_letter_code
_entity_poly.pdbx_strand_id
1 'polypeptide(L)'
;MTRVYYKEAVGAFIVFDVTRAATFDAVLKWKQDLDAKVTLPDGNPIPCVLLANKCDQPKEGIANNPNKIDEFIKENHFSGWFETSAKDNINIDDAAKMLVHKILENDKVQSNGNSLPTNEPMFSLSKDQNTKNGKNCAC
;
A
#
# COMPACT_ATOMS: atom_id res chain seq x y z
N MET A 1 0.68 3.92 -24.88
CA MET A 1 1.60 2.83 -24.52
C MET A 1 1.46 2.33 -23.08
N THR A 2 1.02 3.12 -22.09
CA THR A 2 0.94 2.64 -20.68
C THR A 2 -0.21 1.66 -20.36
N ARG A 3 -1.29 1.66 -21.14
CA ARG A 3 -2.51 0.85 -20.87
C ARG A 3 -2.26 -0.64 -20.66
N VAL A 4 -1.29 -1.23 -21.38
CA VAL A 4 -0.97 -2.66 -21.26
C VAL A 4 -0.35 -2.99 -19.90
N TYR A 5 0.41 -2.06 -19.32
CA TYR A 5 1.10 -2.26 -18.03
C TYR A 5 0.20 -2.08 -16.82
N TYR A 6 -0.94 -1.40 -16.97
CA TYR A 6 -1.90 -1.20 -15.88
C TYR A 6 -3.01 -2.24 -15.88
N LYS A 7 -3.03 -3.12 -16.90
CA LYS A 7 -4.10 -4.10 -17.06
C LYS A 7 -4.17 -4.98 -15.81
N GLU A 8 -5.36 -5.07 -15.23
CA GLU A 8 -5.65 -5.88 -14.03
C GLU A 8 -4.84 -5.48 -12.79
N ALA A 9 -4.26 -4.27 -12.76
CA ALA A 9 -3.64 -3.75 -11.55
C ALA A 9 -4.71 -3.57 -10.46
N VAL A 10 -4.42 -4.06 -9.26
CA VAL A 10 -5.31 -3.96 -8.08
C VAL A 10 -4.85 -2.89 -7.08
N GLY A 11 -3.66 -2.33 -7.26
CA GLY A 11 -3.13 -1.22 -6.48
C GLY A 11 -1.87 -0.64 -7.11
N ALA A 12 -1.48 0.56 -6.69
CA ALA A 12 -0.34 1.27 -7.26
C ALA A 12 0.44 2.09 -6.23
N PHE A 13 1.74 2.26 -6.51
CA PHE A 13 2.55 3.32 -5.95
C PHE A 13 2.83 4.38 -6.99
N ILE A 14 2.65 5.64 -6.64
CA ILE A 14 3.20 6.76 -7.40
C ILE A 14 4.34 7.34 -6.60
N VAL A 15 5.49 7.52 -7.25
CA VAL A 15 6.73 7.88 -6.58
C VAL A 15 7.23 9.21 -7.12
N PHE A 16 7.59 10.12 -6.23
CA PHE A 16 8.35 11.32 -6.58
C PHE A 16 9.63 11.40 -5.77
N ASP A 17 10.54 12.26 -6.22
CA ASP A 17 11.84 12.46 -5.62
C ASP A 17 11.82 13.73 -4.76
N VAL A 18 12.08 13.60 -3.45
CA VAL A 18 12.01 14.75 -2.54
C VAL A 18 13.01 15.84 -2.85
N THR A 19 14.09 15.53 -3.59
CA THR A 19 15.13 16.51 -3.95
C THR A 19 14.86 17.22 -5.28
N ARG A 20 13.73 16.92 -5.93
CA ARG A 20 13.40 17.48 -7.25
C ARG A 20 11.92 17.82 -7.33
N ALA A 21 11.59 19.08 -7.09
CA ALA A 21 10.20 19.57 -7.08
C ALA A 21 9.43 19.24 -8.38
N ALA A 22 10.07 19.31 -9.55
CA ALA A 22 9.45 18.98 -10.84
C ALA A 22 8.89 17.54 -10.93
N THR A 23 9.42 16.61 -10.12
CA THR A 23 8.89 15.23 -10.09
C THR A 23 7.56 15.14 -9.35
N PHE A 24 7.32 16.04 -8.40
CA PHE A 24 6.04 16.15 -7.71
C PHE A 24 4.95 16.67 -8.65
N ASP A 25 5.26 17.65 -9.50
CA ASP A 25 4.30 18.18 -10.48
C ASP A 25 3.80 17.10 -11.46
N ALA A 26 4.64 16.09 -11.74
CA ALA A 26 4.29 14.96 -12.58
C ALA A 26 3.37 13.93 -11.89
N VAL A 27 3.28 13.92 -10.55
CA VAL A 27 2.46 12.97 -9.78
C VAL A 27 1.00 13.04 -10.21
N LEU A 28 0.46 14.26 -10.38
CA LEU A 28 -0.93 14.44 -10.77
C LEU A 28 -1.20 13.86 -12.16
N LYS A 29 -0.27 14.07 -13.10
CA LYS A 29 -0.36 13.50 -14.45
C LYS A 29 -0.36 11.97 -14.41
N TRP A 30 0.48 11.37 -13.56
CA TRP A 30 0.50 9.92 -13.37
C TRP A 30 -0.78 9.40 -12.73
N LYS A 31 -1.32 10.10 -11.74
CA LYS A 31 -2.58 9.74 -11.08
C LYS A 31 -3.74 9.75 -12.05
N GLN A 32 -3.85 10.81 -12.87
CA GLN A 32 -4.87 10.91 -13.91
C GLN A 32 -4.70 9.81 -14.98
N ASP A 33 -3.47 9.51 -15.39
CA ASP A 33 -3.20 8.45 -16.36
C ASP A 33 -3.61 7.06 -15.84
N LEU A 34 -3.39 6.83 -14.54
CA LEU A 34 -3.77 5.61 -13.84
C LEU A 34 -5.30 5.49 -13.78
N ASP A 35 -5.97 6.49 -13.20
CA ASP A 35 -7.42 6.48 -13.00
C ASP A 35 -8.21 6.38 -14.31
N ALA A 36 -7.68 6.95 -15.40
CA ALA A 36 -8.32 6.89 -16.72
C ALA A 36 -8.22 5.51 -17.40
N LYS A 37 -7.33 4.62 -16.93
CA LYS A 37 -6.99 3.37 -17.63
C LYS A 37 -7.26 2.12 -16.83
N VAL A 38 -7.33 2.22 -15.50
CA VAL A 38 -7.60 1.09 -14.62
C VAL A 38 -8.61 1.49 -13.54
N THR A 39 -9.61 0.65 -13.40
CA THR A 39 -10.62 0.71 -12.35
C THR A 39 -10.81 -0.69 -11.81
N LEU A 40 -11.20 -0.80 -10.55
CA LEU A 40 -11.63 -2.05 -9.94
C LEU A 40 -12.92 -2.56 -10.62
N PRO A 41 -13.28 -3.84 -10.42
CA PRO A 41 -14.54 -4.40 -10.94
C PRO A 41 -15.79 -3.60 -10.52
N ASP A 42 -15.75 -2.95 -9.36
CA ASP A 42 -16.85 -2.10 -8.85
C ASP A 42 -16.91 -0.71 -9.50
N GLY A 43 -16.01 -0.41 -10.45
CA GLY A 43 -15.91 0.89 -11.11
C GLY A 43 -15.14 1.96 -10.33
N ASN A 44 -14.75 1.68 -9.09
CA ASN A 44 -13.92 2.57 -8.28
C ASN A 44 -12.45 2.60 -8.75
N PRO A 45 -11.71 3.71 -8.55
CA PRO A 45 -10.27 3.75 -8.78
C PRO A 45 -9.53 2.74 -7.90
N ILE A 46 -8.39 2.24 -8.38
CA ILE A 46 -7.54 1.34 -7.59
C ILE A 46 -6.88 2.10 -6.42
N PRO A 47 -6.64 1.45 -5.26
CA PRO A 47 -5.91 2.07 -4.17
C PRO A 47 -4.51 2.48 -4.61
N CYS A 48 -4.16 3.72 -4.32
CA CYS A 48 -2.91 4.32 -4.75
C CYS A 48 -2.23 5.03 -3.58
N VAL A 49 -0.96 4.72 -3.33
CA VAL A 49 -0.16 5.32 -2.25
C VAL A 49 0.95 6.17 -2.85
N LEU A 50 1.13 7.38 -2.33
CA LEU A 50 2.19 8.30 -2.76
C LEU A 50 3.47 8.05 -1.97
N LEU A 51 4.60 7.90 -2.66
CA LEU A 51 5.91 7.74 -2.02
C LEU A 51 6.79 8.97 -2.31
N ALA A 52 7.14 9.68 -1.24
CA ALA A 52 8.13 10.74 -1.24
C ALA A 52 9.52 10.09 -1.04
N ASN A 53 10.15 9.66 -2.14
CA ASN A 53 11.38 8.87 -2.11
C ASN A 53 12.63 9.74 -1.98
N LYS A 54 13.73 9.13 -1.49
CA LYS A 54 15.01 9.76 -1.15
C LYS A 54 14.96 10.70 0.05
N CYS A 55 14.13 10.39 1.05
CA CYS A 55 14.03 11.19 2.26
C CYS A 55 15.35 11.28 3.08
N ASP A 56 16.36 10.47 2.73
CA ASP A 56 17.74 10.58 3.21
C ASP A 56 18.47 11.83 2.72
N GLN A 57 17.92 12.52 1.71
CA GLN A 57 18.51 13.72 1.12
C GLN A 57 17.72 14.98 1.52
N PRO A 58 18.35 16.18 1.40
CA PRO A 58 17.67 17.44 1.65
C PRO A 58 16.44 17.62 0.76
N LYS A 59 15.29 17.88 1.39
CA LYS A 59 14.00 18.03 0.73
C LYS A 59 13.87 19.39 0.05
N GLU A 60 13.25 19.41 -1.13
CA GLU A 60 12.97 20.62 -1.90
C GLU A 60 11.44 20.79 -2.08
N GLY A 61 10.97 22.04 -2.12
CA GLY A 61 9.59 22.36 -2.44
C GLY A 61 8.58 21.82 -1.41
N ILE A 62 7.51 21.18 -1.90
CA ILE A 62 6.38 20.73 -1.07
C ILE A 62 6.75 19.61 -0.08
N ALA A 63 7.84 18.88 -0.34
CA ALA A 63 8.35 17.85 0.56
C ALA A 63 8.76 18.40 1.95
N ASN A 64 8.98 19.72 2.06
CA ASN A 64 9.26 20.38 3.34
C ASN A 64 8.00 20.64 4.18
N ASN A 65 6.79 20.46 3.64
CA ASN A 65 5.55 20.80 4.32
C ASN A 65 4.56 19.63 4.26
N PRO A 66 4.63 18.70 5.25
CA PRO A 66 3.74 17.54 5.33
C PRO A 66 2.26 17.89 5.23
N ASN A 67 1.83 19.01 5.84
CA ASN A 67 0.42 19.43 5.83
C ASN A 67 -0.11 19.66 4.41
N LYS A 68 0.72 20.22 3.52
CA LYS A 68 0.33 20.43 2.11
C LYS A 68 0.22 19.12 1.35
N ILE A 69 1.05 18.13 1.70
CA ILE A 69 0.94 16.78 1.12
C ILE A 69 -0.33 16.12 1.62
N ASP A 70 -0.68 16.25 2.90
CA ASP A 70 -1.93 15.71 3.45
C ASP A 70 -3.18 16.29 2.76
N GLU A 71 -3.17 17.59 2.46
CA GLU A 71 -4.21 18.23 1.63
C GLU A 71 -4.24 17.63 0.22
N PHE A 72 -3.09 17.56 -0.45
CA PHE A 72 -2.96 17.01 -1.80
C PHE A 72 -3.46 15.56 -1.92
N ILE A 73 -3.16 14.71 -0.92
CA ILE A 73 -3.58 13.31 -0.87
C ILE A 73 -5.09 13.20 -0.78
N LYS A 74 -5.74 14.03 0.05
CA LYS A 74 -7.19 14.07 0.20
C LYS A 74 -7.88 14.56 -1.07
N GLU A 75 -7.38 15.63 -1.69
CA GLU A 75 -7.95 16.20 -2.91
C GLU A 75 -7.86 15.25 -4.11
N ASN A 76 -6.78 14.47 -4.20
CA ASN A 76 -6.49 13.61 -5.35
C ASN A 76 -6.79 12.12 -5.10
N HIS A 77 -7.53 11.81 -4.03
CA HIS A 77 -8.01 10.46 -3.70
C HIS A 77 -6.87 9.41 -3.61
N PHE A 78 -5.78 9.76 -2.95
CA PHE A 78 -4.75 8.81 -2.56
C PHE A 78 -5.14 8.12 -1.26
N SER A 79 -4.75 6.84 -1.11
CA SER A 79 -5.02 6.06 0.10
C SER A 79 -4.11 6.48 1.27
N GLY A 80 -2.99 7.13 0.99
CA GLY A 80 -2.01 7.61 1.97
C GLY A 80 -0.70 7.99 1.30
N TRP A 81 0.26 8.43 2.11
CA TRP A 81 1.60 8.73 1.65
C TRP A 81 2.68 8.37 2.66
N PHE A 82 3.90 8.14 2.18
CA PHE A 82 5.06 7.85 3.02
C PHE A 82 6.31 8.56 2.52
N GLU A 83 7.13 9.02 3.46
CA GLU A 83 8.53 9.35 3.18
C GLU A 83 9.34 8.08 3.13
N THR A 84 9.99 7.82 2.01
CA THR A 84 10.73 6.58 1.79
C THR A 84 12.18 6.86 1.42
N SER A 85 13.07 5.97 1.86
CA SER A 85 14.44 5.91 1.33
C SER A 85 14.71 4.48 0.95
N ALA A 86 14.82 4.22 -0.35
CA ALA A 86 15.29 2.93 -0.84
C ALA A 86 16.77 2.67 -0.46
N LYS A 87 17.55 3.73 -0.19
CA LYS A 87 18.96 3.63 0.20
C LYS A 87 19.11 3.16 1.64
N ASP A 88 18.35 3.77 2.54
CA ASP A 88 18.45 3.51 3.98
C ASP A 88 17.35 2.56 4.49
N ASN A 89 16.57 1.98 3.55
CA ASN A 89 15.43 1.12 3.82
C ASN A 89 14.38 1.73 4.77
N ILE A 90 14.04 3.00 4.56
CA ILE A 90 13.09 3.74 5.40
C ILE A 90 11.67 3.61 4.81
N ASN A 91 10.72 3.17 5.64
CA ASN A 91 9.27 3.07 5.38
C ASN A 91 8.85 2.28 4.13
N ILE A 92 9.75 1.53 3.50
CA ILE A 92 9.43 0.69 2.33
C ILE A 92 8.43 -0.40 2.72
N ASP A 93 8.70 -1.11 3.81
CA ASP A 93 7.84 -2.20 4.30
C ASP A 93 6.46 -1.68 4.74
N ASP A 94 6.41 -0.53 5.41
CA ASP A 94 5.15 0.00 5.93
C ASP A 94 4.28 0.58 4.81
N ALA A 95 4.90 1.19 3.79
CA ALA A 95 4.20 1.56 2.56
C ALA A 95 3.61 0.34 1.83
N ALA A 96 4.39 -0.73 1.70
CA ALA A 96 3.94 -2.00 1.12
C ALA A 96 2.76 -2.60 1.91
N LYS A 97 2.88 -2.70 3.23
CA LYS A 97 1.81 -3.21 4.11
C LYS A 97 0.54 -2.39 4.00
N MET A 98 0.62 -1.05 3.97
CA MET A 98 -0.58 -0.20 3.82
C MET A 98 -1.28 -0.48 2.50
N LEU A 99 -0.54 -0.56 1.39
CA LEU A 99 -1.14 -0.83 0.08
C LEU A 99 -1.82 -2.20 0.05
N VAL A 100 -1.12 -3.24 0.54
CA VAL A 100 -1.69 -4.60 0.61
C VAL A 100 -2.95 -4.62 1.49
N HIS A 101 -2.93 -3.94 2.63
CA HIS A 101 -4.11 -3.84 3.49
C HIS A 101 -5.30 -3.22 2.76
N LYS A 102 -5.08 -2.13 2.01
CA LYS A 102 -6.13 -1.46 1.22
C LYS A 102 -6.67 -2.36 0.09
N ILE A 103 -5.81 -3.13 -0.56
CA ILE A 103 -6.22 -4.09 -1.58
C ILE A 103 -7.12 -5.17 -0.96
N LEU A 104 -6.73 -5.73 0.20
CA LEU A 104 -7.51 -6.75 0.90
C LEU A 104 -8.84 -6.22 1.46
N GLU A 105 -8.88 -4.97 1.93
CA GLU A 105 -10.13 -4.30 2.32
C GLU A 105 -11.12 -4.25 1.15
N ASN A 106 -10.66 -3.87 -0.04
CA ASN A 106 -11.50 -3.82 -1.23
C ASN A 106 -12.01 -5.21 -1.66
N ASP A 107 -11.17 -6.25 -1.55
CA ASP A 107 -11.54 -7.62 -1.91
C ASP A 107 -12.59 -8.23 -0.95
N LYS A 108 -12.49 -7.92 0.35
CA LYS A 108 -13.51 -8.31 1.35
C LYS A 108 -14.85 -7.64 1.09
N VAL A 109 -14.86 -6.39 0.64
CA VAL A 109 -16.10 -5.68 0.26
C VAL A 109 -16.79 -6.38 -0.93
N GLN A 110 -16.03 -6.84 -1.92
CA GLN A 110 -16.58 -7.61 -3.05
C GLN A 110 -17.08 -8.99 -2.63
N SER A 111 -16.36 -9.66 -1.73
CA SER A 111 -16.72 -11.01 -1.25
C SER A 111 -17.99 -11.02 -0.39
N ASN A 112 -18.29 -9.93 0.33
CA ASN A 112 -19.52 -9.81 1.13
C ASN A 112 -20.82 -9.71 0.29
N GLY A 113 -20.72 -9.61 -1.04
CA GLY A 113 -21.85 -9.81 -1.97
C GLY A 113 -22.23 -11.28 -2.21
N ASN A 114 -21.37 -12.23 -1.81
CA ASN A 114 -21.60 -13.66 -1.86
C ASN A 114 -21.38 -14.26 -0.45
N SER A 115 -22.39 -14.19 0.41
CA SER A 115 -22.31 -14.76 1.75
C SER A 115 -22.27 -16.30 1.72
N LEU A 116 -21.15 -16.87 2.16
CA LEU A 116 -21.07 -18.20 2.78
C LEU A 116 -20.50 -18.01 4.21
N PRO A 117 -20.98 -18.79 5.20
CA PRO A 117 -20.86 -18.45 6.60
C PRO A 117 -19.43 -18.62 7.14
N THR A 118 -19.07 -17.67 8.01
CA THR A 118 -17.86 -17.58 8.82
C THR A 118 -17.59 -18.85 9.63
N ASN A 119 -16.42 -19.46 9.41
CA ASN A 119 -15.71 -20.29 10.39
C ASN A 119 -14.20 -20.09 10.17
N GLU A 120 -13.65 -19.04 10.77
CA GLU A 120 -12.20 -18.86 10.93
C GLU A 120 -11.67 -19.84 11.98
N PRO A 121 -10.66 -20.66 11.70
CA PRO A 121 -9.79 -21.17 12.76
C PRO A 121 -8.68 -20.16 13.01
N MET A 122 -8.78 -19.53 14.18
CA MET A 122 -7.77 -18.73 14.85
C MET A 122 -6.37 -19.35 14.74
N PHE A 123 -5.50 -18.76 13.92
CA PHE A 123 -4.07 -19.07 13.90
C PHE A 123 -3.43 -18.60 15.21
N SER A 124 -3.09 -19.54 16.10
CA SER A 124 -2.24 -19.27 17.26
C SER A 124 -0.84 -19.83 17.02
N LEU A 125 0.11 -18.93 16.82
CA LEU A 125 1.54 -19.22 16.92
C LEU A 125 1.96 -18.95 18.37
N SER A 126 2.18 -20.00 19.14
CA SER A 126 2.92 -19.90 20.40
C SER A 126 3.96 -21.02 20.45
N LYS A 127 5.22 -20.60 20.28
CA LYS A 127 6.42 -21.40 20.50
C LYS A 127 6.53 -21.81 21.97
N ASP A 128 6.83 -23.08 22.16
CA ASP A 128 7.50 -23.76 23.27
C ASP A 128 7.64 -23.05 24.63
N GLN A 129 7.05 -23.67 25.67
CA GLN A 129 7.74 -23.85 26.96
C GLN A 129 7.45 -25.23 27.55
N ASN A 130 8.42 -26.14 27.37
CA ASN A 130 8.95 -27.10 28.34
C ASN A 130 8.11 -27.35 29.61
N THR A 131 7.54 -28.55 29.76
CA THR A 131 7.52 -29.24 31.06
C THR A 131 7.36 -30.75 30.90
N LYS A 132 8.26 -31.45 31.58
CA LYS A 132 8.38 -32.89 31.73
C LYS A 132 7.04 -33.58 32.08
N ASN A 133 6.73 -34.68 31.39
CA ASN A 133 6.33 -35.90 32.08
C ASN A 133 6.44 -37.12 31.15
N GLY A 134 7.20 -38.12 31.59
CA GLY A 134 7.32 -39.38 30.89
C GLY A 134 6.08 -40.25 31.04
N LYS A 135 5.84 -41.08 30.02
CA LYS A 135 5.34 -42.47 30.14
C LYS A 135 5.44 -43.16 28.77
N ASN A 136 5.89 -44.41 28.84
CA ASN A 136 6.20 -45.36 27.78
C ASN A 136 4.99 -45.81 26.93
N CYS A 137 5.37 -46.47 25.81
CA CYS A 137 4.79 -47.64 25.10
C CYS A 137 4.33 -47.33 23.66
N ALA A 138 5.00 -47.85 22.61
CA ALA A 138 4.92 -49.20 21.99
C ALA A 138 3.52 -49.44 21.36
N CYS A 139 3.33 -49.74 20.06
CA CYS A 139 4.12 -50.45 19.05
C CYS A 139 4.05 -49.72 17.69
#